data_AF-A0AA97LT64-F1
#
_entry.id   AF-A0AA97LT64-F1
#
_cell.length_a   1.000
_cell.length_b   1.000
_cell.length_c   1.000
_cell.angle_alpha   90.00
_cell.angle_beta   90.00
_cell.angle_gamma   90.00
#
_symmetry.space_group_name_H-M   'P 1'
#
loop_
_entity.id
_entity.type
_entity.pdbx_description
1 polymer ?
#
loop_
_entity_poly.entity_id
_entity_poly.type
_entity_poly.pdbx_seq_one_letter_code
_entity_poly.pdbx_strand_id
1 'polypeptide(L)' 'MKRNTYYYNVKKPAALDKYAEVKASILEIYEKSNKTYGYPRITKALEKLGYTYDRKTVYKLMKELKISSLIRVKKRYK' A
#
# COMPACT_ATOMS: atom_id res chain seq x y z
N MET A 1 -27.87 26.22 -8.19
CA MET A 1 -26.96 25.69 -9.24
C MET A 1 -26.13 24.54 -8.66
N LYS A 2 -26.28 23.30 -9.16
CA LYS A 2 -25.50 22.14 -8.68
C LYS A 2 -24.03 22.33 -9.08
N ARG A 3 -23.13 22.43 -8.11
CA ARG A 3 -21.68 22.43 -8.38
C ARG A 3 -21.28 21.06 -8.91
N ASN A 4 -20.80 21.00 -10.16
CA ASN A 4 -20.28 19.77 -10.76
C ASN A 4 -19.06 19.30 -9.94
N THR A 5 -19.11 18.08 -9.39
CA THR A 5 -18.06 17.51 -8.51
C THR A 5 -16.72 17.38 -9.22
N TYR A 6 -16.74 17.39 -10.56
CA TYR A 6 -15.56 17.38 -11.43
C TYR A 6 -14.54 18.45 -11.03
N TYR A 7 -14.93 19.73 -11.00
CA TYR A 7 -14.00 20.83 -10.69
C TYR A 7 -13.51 20.81 -9.23
N TYR A 8 -14.31 20.28 -8.31
CA TYR A 8 -13.91 20.12 -6.90
C TYR A 8 -12.79 19.09 -6.73
N ASN A 9 -12.83 17.99 -7.48
CA ASN A 9 -11.81 16.94 -7.39
C ASN A 9 -10.52 17.32 -8.13
N VAL A 10 -10.64 18.04 -9.24
CA VAL A 10 -9.49 18.53 -10.03
C VAL A 10 -8.73 19.64 -9.30
N LYS A 11 -9.42 20.51 -8.54
CA LYS A 11 -8.79 21.61 -7.80
C LYS A 11 -8.24 21.22 -6.42
N LYS A 12 -8.29 19.95 -6.01
CA LYS A 12 -7.65 19.58 -4.74
C LYS A 12 -6.14 19.71 -4.94
N PRO A 13 -5.45 20.59 -4.17
CA PRO A 13 -4.00 20.58 -4.16
C PRO A 13 -3.53 19.18 -3.77
N ALA A 14 -2.33 18.80 -4.19
CA ALA A 14 -1.70 17.55 -3.78
C ALA A 14 -1.68 17.54 -2.24
N ALA A 15 -2.68 16.88 -1.65
CA ALA A 15 -2.82 16.80 -0.22
C ALA A 15 -1.56 16.12 0.30
N LEU A 16 -0.96 16.68 1.36
CA LEU A 16 0.11 16.04 2.11
C LEU A 16 -0.20 14.56 2.24
N ASP A 17 0.76 13.71 1.85
CA ASP A 17 0.56 12.27 1.79
C ASP A 17 0.26 11.74 3.19
N LYS A 18 -1.03 11.56 3.48
CA LYS A 18 -1.53 11.07 4.77
C LYS A 18 -0.87 9.75 5.18
N TYR A 19 -0.37 8.98 4.21
CA TYR A 19 0.21 7.66 4.43
C TYR A 19 1.73 7.66 4.31
N ALA A 20 2.41 8.82 4.36
CA ALA A 20 3.86 8.90 4.22
C ALA A 20 4.61 8.00 5.22
N GLU A 21 4.22 8.04 6.49
CA GLU A 21 4.82 7.19 7.55
C GLU A 21 4.61 5.70 7.27
N VAL A 22 3.37 5.32 6.92
CA VAL A 22 3.01 3.93 6.62
C VAL A 22 3.76 3.43 5.39
N LYS A 23 3.91 4.27 4.36
CA LYS A 23 4.68 3.97 3.15
C LYS A 23 6.14 3.70 3.49
N ALA A 24 6.74 4.49 4.39
CA ALA A 24 8.09 4.26 4.88
C ALA A 24 8.21 2.91 5.62
N SER A 25 7.29 2.60 6.56
CA SER A 25 7.29 1.31 7.26
C SER A 25 7.08 0.13 6.32
N ILE A 26 6.22 0.26 5.30
CA ILE A 26 6.02 -0.75 4.27
C ILE A 26 7.34 -1.02 3.52
N LEU A 27 8.06 0.02 3.12
CA LEU A 27 9.35 -0.12 2.43
C LEU A 27 10.39 -0.80 3.32
N GLU A 28 10.47 -0.41 4.59
CA GLU A 28 11.40 -1.01 5.55
C GLU A 28 11.11 -2.52 5.73
N ILE A 29 9.85 -2.89 5.95
CA ILE A 29 9.43 -4.30 6.05
C ILE A 29 9.75 -5.04 4.76
N TYR A 30 9.49 -4.42 3.60
CA TYR A 30 9.71 -5.02 2.30
C TYR A 30 11.20 -5.32 2.07
N GLU A 31 12.09 -4.37 2.34
CA GLU A 31 13.55 -4.57 2.26
C GLU A 31 14.04 -5.60 3.29
N LYS A 32 13.59 -5.52 4.54
CA LYS A 32 13.93 -6.50 5.60
C LYS A 32 13.50 -7.92 5.25
N SER A 33 12.44 -8.06 4.46
CA SER A 33 11.96 -9.34 3.96
C SER A 33 12.66 -9.83 2.69
N ASN A 34 13.76 -9.18 2.26
CA ASN A 34 14.41 -9.43 0.98
C ASN A 34 13.40 -9.36 -0.18
N LYS A 35 12.50 -8.36 -0.15
CA LYS A 35 11.51 -8.09 -1.20
C LYS A 35 10.54 -9.24 -1.50
N THR A 36 10.46 -10.20 -0.57
CA THR A 36 9.67 -11.42 -0.71
C THR A 36 8.24 -11.22 -0.25
N TYR A 37 7.99 -10.28 0.67
CA TYR A 37 6.66 -10.13 1.24
C TYR A 37 5.74 -9.37 0.29
N GLY A 38 4.61 -10.00 -0.04
CA GLY A 38 3.47 -9.33 -0.65
C GLY A 38 2.56 -8.70 0.40
N TYR A 39 1.55 -7.96 -0.05
CA TYR A 39 0.64 -7.22 0.82
C TYR A 39 0.02 -8.05 1.99
N PRO A 40 -0.28 -9.36 1.88
CA PRO A 40 -0.83 -10.10 3.01
C PRO A 40 0.17 -10.27 4.16
N ARG A 41 1.44 -10.52 3.83
CA ARG A 41 2.51 -10.64 4.83
C ARG A 41 2.91 -9.28 5.39
N ILE A 42 2.92 -8.25 4.54
CA ILE A 42 3.16 -6.87 4.98
C ILE A 42 2.06 -6.39 5.93
N THR A 43 0.78 -6.71 5.66
CA THR A 43 -0.33 -6.33 6.56
C THR A 43 -0.14 -6.92 7.95
N LYS A 44 0.21 -8.21 8.04
CA LYS A 44 0.52 -8.87 9.33
C LYS A 44 1.73 -8.26 10.04
N ALA A 45 2.74 -7.82 9.28
CA ALA A 45 3.91 -7.16 9.86
C ALA A 45 3.56 -5.76 10.39
N LEU A 46 2.72 -5.01 9.68
CA LEU A 46 2.19 -3.72 10.13
C LEU A 46 1.34 -3.86 11.38
N GLU A 47 0.48 -4.87 11.47
CA GLU A 47 -0.32 -5.17 12.67
C GLU A 47 0.58 -5.42 13.89
N LYS A 48 1.71 -6.12 13.72
CA LYS A 48 2.70 -6.33 14.80
C LYS A 48 3.40 -5.05 15.24
N LEU A 49 3.51 -4.07 14.36
CA LEU A 49 4.06 -2.74 14.67
C LEU A 49 3.00 -1.80 15.28
N GLY A 50 1.75 -2.25 15.43
CA GLY A 50 0.65 -1.45 15.97
C GLY A 50 -0.14 -0.66 14.92
N TYR A 51 0.18 -0.82 13.62
CA TYR A 51 -0.58 -0.19 12.54
C TYR A 51 -1.76 -1.06 12.12
N THR A 52 -2.98 -0.55 12.34
CA THR A 52 -4.21 -1.23 11.90
C THR A 52 -4.75 -0.58 10.63
N TYR A 53 -4.36 -1.11 9.47
CA TYR A 53 -4.90 -0.70 8.16
C TYR A 53 -5.60 -1.87 7.47
N ASP A 54 -6.69 -1.58 6.77
CA ASP A 54 -7.33 -2.60 5.93
C ASP A 54 -6.37 -3.10 4.84
N ARG A 55 -6.50 -4.39 4.51
CA ARG A 55 -5.69 -5.07 3.50
C ARG A 55 -5.76 -4.37 2.14
N LYS A 56 -6.91 -3.81 1.76
CA LYS A 56 -7.05 -3.08 0.49
C LYS A 56 -6.25 -1.78 0.48
N THR A 57 -6.17 -1.10 1.63
CA THR A 57 -5.37 0.10 1.81
C THR A 57 -3.89 -0.21 1.65
N VAL A 58 -3.38 -1.23 2.34
CA VAL A 58 -1.98 -1.68 2.21
C VAL A 58 -1.66 -2.05 0.76
N TYR A 59 -2.56 -2.79 0.09
CA TYR A 59 -2.39 -3.13 -1.32
C TYR A 59 -2.31 -1.87 -2.23
N LYS A 60 -3.19 -0.89 -2.01
CA LYS A 60 -3.17 0.37 -2.76
C LYS A 60 -1.85 1.13 -2.55
N LEU A 61 -1.40 1.24 -1.29
CA LEU A 61 -0.13 1.90 -0.94
C LEU A 61 1.07 1.21 -1.59
N MET A 62 1.13 -0.12 -1.56
CA MET A 62 2.17 -0.87 -2.27
C MET A 62 2.15 -0.62 -3.78
N LYS A 63 0.96 -0.52 -4.39
CA LYS A 63 0.80 -0.24 -5.82
C LYS A 63 1.26 1.18 -6.17
N GLU A 64 0.95 2.17 -5.33
CA GLU A 64 1.44 3.54 -5.47
C GLU A 64 2.97 3.60 -5.38
N LEU A 65 3.57 2.81 -4.47
CA LEU A 65 5.01 2.64 -4.32
C LEU A 65 5.65 1.75 -5.40
N LYS A 66 4.86 1.17 -6.32
CA LYS A 66 5.30 0.24 -7.37
C LYS A 66 6.07 -0.98 -6.84
N ILE A 67 5.76 -1.43 -5.63
CA ILE A 67 6.39 -2.61 -5.00
C ILE A 67 5.44 -3.81 -5.02
N SER A 68 6.01 -4.98 -5.23
CA SER A 68 5.30 -6.26 -5.24
C SER A 68 6.26 -7.37 -4.86
N SER A 69 5.76 -8.45 -4.24
CA SER A 69 6.58 -9.63 -3.94
C SER A 69 7.37 -10.11 -5.16
N LEU A 70 8.70 -10.17 -5.05
CA LEU A 70 9.58 -10.68 -6.09
C LEU A 70 9.53 -12.21 -6.22
N ILE A 71 9.04 -12.91 -5.20
CA ILE A 71 8.89 -14.37 -5.29
C ILE A 71 7.87 -14.72 -6.36
N ARG A 72 8.34 -15.41 -7.41
CA ARG A 72 7.50 -16.10 -8.38
C ARG A 72 7.19 -17.50 -7.87
N VAL A 73 6.01 -17.74 -7.31
CA VAL A 73 5.48 -19.11 -7.30
C VAL A 73 3.97 -19.14 -7.47
N LYS A 74 3.54 -19.72 -8.61
CA LYS A 74 2.41 -20.64 -8.60
C LYS A 74 2.77 -21.87 -9.43
N LYS A 75 3.07 -22.97 -8.73
CA LYS A 75 2.93 -24.31 -9.31
C LYS A 75 1.42 -24.54 -9.43
N ARG A 76 0.91 -24.76 -10.64
CA ARG A 76 -0.47 -25.23 -10.82
C ARG A 76 -0.55 -26.61 -10.18
N TYR A 77 -1.34 -26.76 -9.12
CA TYR A 77 -1.82 -28.08 -8.73
C TYR A 77 -2.80 -28.52 -9.82
N LYS A 78 -2.57 -29.72 -10.37
CA LYS A 78 -3.48 -30.40 -11.30
C LYS A 78 -4.64 -30.97 -10.50
#